data_AF-A0A7C2SJC3-F1
#
_entry.id   AF-A0A7C2SJC3-F1
#
_cell.length_a   1.000
_cell.length_b   1.000
_cell.length_c   1.000
_cell.angle_alpha   90.00
_cell.angle_beta   90.00
_cell.angle_gamma   90.00
#
_symmetry.space_group_name_H-M   'P 1'
#
loop_
_entity.id
_entity.type
_entity.pdbx_description
1 polymer ?
#
loop_
_entity_poly.entity_id
_entity_poly.type
_entity_poly.pdbx_seq_one_letter_code
_entity_poly.pdbx_strand_id
1 'polypeptide(L)'
;MTLRSINLVDPTRYYSYSLELYPTRRSAKPNPAHYLLAELDRKGFLKGVITQNVDGLHQDAGSKNIYELHGSLRQAICLECGLLYAMDEVMKR
;
A
#
# COMPACT_ATOMS: atom_id res chain seq x y z
N MET A 1 20.12 -12.37 -6.10
CA MET A 1 20.00 -11.36 -5.03
C MET A 1 18.55 -10.94 -4.96
N THR A 2 17.75 -11.49 -4.05
CA THR A 2 16.34 -11.08 -3.88
C THR A 2 16.32 -9.73 -3.16
N LEU A 3 15.43 -8.80 -3.52
CA LEU A 3 15.30 -7.46 -2.87
C LEU A 3 15.33 -7.50 -1.33
N ARG A 4 14.86 -8.60 -0.74
CA ARG A 4 14.92 -8.87 0.71
C ARG A 4 16.33 -8.75 1.30
N SER A 5 17.38 -9.12 0.57
CA SER A 5 18.75 -9.12 1.09
C SER A 5 19.42 -7.74 1.12
N ILE A 6 18.91 -6.76 0.37
CA ILE A 6 19.53 -5.42 0.30
C ILE A 6 19.03 -4.55 1.45
N ASN A 7 17.72 -4.51 1.67
CA ASN A 7 17.12 -3.67 2.71
C ASN A 7 17.40 -4.17 4.14
N LEU A 8 17.73 -5.45 4.32
CA LEU A 8 18.04 -6.01 5.63
C LEU A 8 19.48 -5.73 6.09
N VAL A 9 20.40 -5.44 5.16
CA VAL A 9 21.80 -5.12 5.48
C VAL A 9 21.94 -3.64 5.80
N ASP A 10 21.32 -2.78 4.98
CA ASP A 10 21.24 -1.35 5.22
C ASP A 10 19.86 -0.81 4.78
N PRO A 11 18.92 -0.59 5.72
CA PRO A 11 17.59 -0.09 5.39
C PRO A 11 17.59 1.42 5.08
N THR A 12 18.69 2.13 5.35
CA THR A 12 18.77 3.60 5.26
C THR A 12 18.38 4.08 3.88
N ARG A 13 18.93 3.47 2.83
CA ARG A 13 18.63 3.87 1.44
C ARG A 13 17.13 3.74 1.12
N TYR A 14 16.50 2.66 1.57
CA TYR A 14 15.06 2.44 1.33
C TYR A 14 14.21 3.46 2.08
N TYR A 15 14.54 3.73 3.35
CA TYR A 15 13.77 4.67 4.17
C TYR A 15 13.99 6.12 3.76
N SER A 16 15.21 6.55 3.40
CA SER A 16 15.46 7.91 2.90
C SER A 16 14.62 8.21 1.66
N TYR A 17 14.60 7.30 0.68
CA TYR A 17 13.74 7.41 -0.49
C TYR A 17 12.25 7.36 -0.13
N SER A 18 11.89 6.50 0.83
CA SER A 18 10.49 6.36 1.24
C SER A 18 9.97 7.61 1.95
N LEU A 19 10.78 8.26 2.79
CA LEU A 19 10.45 9.51 3.47
C LEU A 19 10.18 10.64 2.46
N GLU A 20 11.00 10.75 1.42
CA GLU A 20 10.82 11.75 0.36
C GLU A 20 9.49 11.54 -0.39
N LEU A 21 9.16 10.28 -0.72
CA LEU A 21 7.97 9.98 -1.52
C LEU A 21 6.68 9.79 -0.72
N TYR A 22 6.79 9.59 0.60
CA TYR A 22 5.64 9.25 1.42
C TYR A 22 4.55 10.32 1.36
N PRO A 23 4.83 11.64 1.49
CA PRO A 23 3.79 12.67 1.42
C PRO A 23 3.00 12.62 0.11
N THR A 24 3.69 12.46 -1.02
CA THR A 24 3.05 12.39 -2.35
C THR A 24 2.20 11.13 -2.50
N ARG A 25 2.71 9.96 -2.10
CA ARG A 25 1.95 8.70 -2.15
C ARG A 25 0.75 8.72 -1.22
N ARG A 26 0.90 9.27 -0.02
CA ARG A 26 -0.15 9.31 1.02
C ARG A 26 -1.29 10.26 0.69
N SER A 27 -0.99 11.35 -0.03
CA SER A 27 -1.95 12.37 -0.44
C SER A 27 -2.65 12.07 -1.77
N ALA A 28 -2.16 11.08 -2.52
CA ALA A 28 -2.78 10.61 -3.76
C ALA A 28 -4.26 10.29 -3.56
N LYS A 29 -5.05 10.54 -4.60
CA LYS A 29 -6.50 10.31 -4.60
C LYS A 29 -6.87 9.31 -5.68
N PRO A 30 -7.93 8.52 -5.46
CA PRO A 30 -8.43 7.64 -6.51
C PRO A 30 -8.85 8.45 -7.74
N ASN A 31 -8.57 7.88 -8.90
CA ASN A 31 -8.97 8.43 -10.20
C ASN A 31 -10.27 7.73 -10.71
N PRO A 32 -10.87 8.19 -11.83
CA PRO A 32 -12.10 7.61 -12.36
C PRO A 32 -12.07 6.09 -12.57
N ALA A 33 -10.92 5.50 -12.92
CA ALA A 33 -10.81 4.05 -13.09
C ALA A 33 -11.02 3.30 -11.77
N HIS A 34 -10.49 3.82 -10.66
CA HIS A 34 -10.71 3.21 -9.34
C HIS A 34 -12.19 3.25 -8.94
N TYR A 35 -12.86 4.38 -9.17
CA TYR A 35 -14.28 4.53 -8.87
C TYR A 35 -15.17 3.65 -9.76
N LEU A 36 -14.81 3.51 -11.04
CA LEU A 36 -15.51 2.61 -11.95
C LEU A 36 -15.43 1.15 -11.46
N LEU A 37 -14.25 0.68 -11.04
CA LEU A 37 -14.10 -0.66 -10.49
C LEU A 37 -14.92 -0.85 -9.21
N ALA A 38 -14.92 0.14 -8.31
CA ALA A 38 -15.75 0.10 -7.11
C ALA A 38 -17.26 0.07 -7.45
N GLU A 39 -17.69 0.77 -8.51
CA GLU A 39 -19.08 0.73 -8.97
C GLU A 39 -19.46 -0.64 -9.55
N LEU A 40 -18.59 -1.23 -10.37
CA LEU A 40 -18.83 -2.56 -10.94
C LEU A 40 -18.86 -3.65 -9.86
N ASP A 41 -18.01 -3.53 -8.82
CA ASP A 41 -18.05 -4.39 -7.62
C ASP A 41 -19.41 -4.24 -6.90
N ARG A 42 -19.85 -3.00 -6.62
CA ARG A 42 -21.16 -2.75 -5.98
C ARG A 42 -22.35 -3.27 -6.79
N LYS A 43 -22.28 -3.20 -8.12
CA LYS A 43 -23.33 -3.71 -9.02
C LYS A 43 -23.28 -5.23 -9.21
N GLY A 44 -22.29 -5.92 -8.64
CA GLY A 44 -22.14 -7.38 -8.72
C GLY A 44 -21.53 -7.88 -10.03
N PHE A 45 -21.00 -6.98 -10.87
CA PHE A 45 -20.31 -7.35 -12.10
C PHE A 45 -18.89 -7.87 -11.84
N LEU A 46 -18.27 -7.47 -10.72
CA LEU A 46 -16.98 -7.97 -10.28
C LEU A 46 -17.13 -8.86 -9.04
N LYS A 47 -16.21 -9.82 -8.90
CA LYS A 47 -16.05 -10.58 -7.65
C LYS A 47 -15.01 -9.97 -6.72
N GLY A 48 -14.14 -9.12 -7.27
CA GLY A 48 -13.10 -8.40 -6.56
C GLY A 48 -12.04 -7.85 -7.50
N VAL A 49 -11.04 -7.19 -6.92
CA VAL A 49 -9.89 -6.60 -7.60
C VAL A 49 -8.62 -7.29 -7.10
N ILE A 50 -7.85 -7.86 -8.02
CA ILE A 50 -6.49 -8.32 -7.73
C ILE A 50 -5.54 -7.22 -8.17
N THR A 51 -4.67 -6.74 -7.28
CA THR A 51 -3.77 -5.62 -7.57
C THR A 51 -2.34 -5.90 -7.16
N GLN A 52 -1.41 -5.43 -7.99
CA GLN A 52 0.02 -5.36 -7.69
C GLN A 52 0.38 -4.04 -6.97
N ASN A 53 -0.56 -3.09 -6.94
CA ASN A 53 -0.32 -1.80 -6.33
C ASN A 53 -0.37 -1.92 -4.81
N VAL A 54 0.36 -1.02 -4.16
CA VAL A 54 0.52 -0.97 -2.70
C VAL A 54 0.00 0.36 -2.12
N ASP A 55 -0.62 1.20 -2.94
CA ASP A 55 -1.08 2.56 -2.61
C ASP A 55 -2.42 2.60 -1.82
N GLY A 56 -3.22 1.55 -1.94
CA GLY A 56 -4.53 1.43 -1.32
C GLY A 56 -5.64 2.28 -1.95
N LEU A 57 -5.46 2.80 -3.17
CA LEU A 57 -6.45 3.68 -3.81
C LEU A 57 -7.73 2.95 -4.20
N HIS A 58 -7.72 1.62 -4.36
CA HIS A 58 -8.94 0.84 -4.55
C HIS A 58 -9.84 0.84 -3.32
N GLN A 59 -9.24 0.75 -2.12
CA GLN A 59 -9.92 0.85 -0.84
C GLN A 59 -10.55 2.23 -0.67
N ASP A 60 -9.77 3.29 -0.95
CA ASP A 60 -10.25 4.68 -0.85
C ASP A 60 -11.38 4.98 -1.85
N ALA A 61 -11.39 4.32 -3.01
CA ALA A 61 -12.48 4.40 -3.98
C ALA A 61 -13.74 3.62 -3.56
N GLY A 62 -13.65 2.78 -2.54
CA GLY A 62 -14.77 1.98 -2.00
C GLY A 62 -14.90 0.58 -2.58
N SER A 63 -13.88 0.03 -3.25
CA SER A 63 -13.85 -1.40 -3.60
C SER A 63 -13.77 -2.23 -2.32
N LYS A 64 -14.49 -3.36 -2.24
CA LYS A 64 -14.57 -4.15 -0.98
C LYS A 64 -13.71 -5.40 -1.01
N ASN A 65 -13.75 -6.16 -2.10
CA ASN A 65 -13.02 -7.42 -2.23
C ASN A 65 -11.70 -7.16 -2.97
N ILE A 66 -10.64 -6.85 -2.23
CA ILE A 66 -9.33 -6.50 -2.82
C ILE A 66 -8.28 -7.51 -2.37
N TYR A 67 -7.47 -7.99 -3.31
CA TYR A 67 -6.37 -8.90 -3.07
C TYR A 67 -5.05 -8.21 -3.45
N GLU A 68 -4.31 -7.75 -2.44
CA GLU A 68 -3.03 -7.05 -2.59
C GLU A 68 -1.87 -8.06 -2.71
N LEU A 69 -1.38 -8.28 -3.92
CA LEU A 69 -0.33 -9.28 -4.18
C LEU A 69 1.03 -8.87 -3.59
N HIS A 70 1.29 -7.58 -3.45
CA HIS A 70 2.57 -7.02 -3.00
C HIS A 70 2.50 -6.38 -1.60
N GLY A 71 1.39 -6.59 -0.88
CA GLY A 71 1.14 -5.96 0.42
C GLY A 71 0.69 -4.50 0.31
N SER A 72 0.90 -3.72 1.36
CA SER A 72 0.37 -2.35 1.50
C SER A 72 1.41 -1.37 2.04
N LEU A 73 1.45 -0.16 1.50
CA LEU A 73 2.22 0.98 2.06
C LEU A 73 1.52 1.67 3.22
N ARG A 74 0.39 1.15 3.71
CA ARG A 74 -0.34 1.73 4.85
C ARG A 74 0.15 1.20 6.19
N GLN A 75 0.90 0.09 6.20
CA GLN A 75 1.36 -0.59 7.39
C GLN A 75 2.84 -0.96 7.31
N ALA A 76 3.53 -0.92 8.43
CA ALA A 76 4.85 -1.51 8.63
C ALA A 76 4.77 -2.62 9.65
N ILE A 77 5.70 -3.57 9.56
CA ILE A 77 5.86 -4.66 10.53
C ILE A 77 7.24 -4.58 11.16
N CYS A 78 7.32 -4.69 12.48
CA CYS A 78 8.58 -4.93 13.16
C CYS A 78 9.09 -6.33 12.83
N LEU A 79 10.30 -6.42 12.30
CA LEU A 79 10.89 -7.71 11.90
C LEU A 79 11.32 -8.59 13.08
N GLU A 80 11.40 -8.02 14.29
CA GLU A 80 11.78 -8.74 15.50
C GLU A 80 10.56 -9.32 16.23
N CYS A 81 9.52 -8.51 16.46
CA CYS A 81 8.34 -8.92 17.26
C CYS A 81 7.05 -9.10 16.45
N GLY A 82 7.04 -8.76 15.16
CA GLY A 82 5.87 -8.88 14.30
C GLY A 82 4.77 -7.84 14.53
N LEU A 83 4.98 -6.87 15.42
CA LEU A 83 4.00 -5.83 15.69
C LEU A 83 3.77 -4.95 14.45
N LEU A 84 2.50 -4.71 14.13
CA LEU A 84 2.09 -3.84 13.04
C LEU A 84 1.96 -2.39 13.50
N TYR A 85 2.45 -1.48 12.67
CA TYR A 85 2.36 -0.04 12.87
C TYR A 85 1.69 0.60 11.67
N ALA A 86 0.90 1.65 11.90
CA ALA A 86 0.45 2.50 10.81
C ALA A 86 1.66 3.22 10.20
N MET A 87 1.77 3.27 8.87
CA MET A 87 2.89 3.96 8.22
C MET A 87 2.90 5.46 8.52
N ASP A 88 1.73 6.06 8.76
CA ASP A 88 1.60 7.45 9.22
C ASP A 88 2.28 7.71 10.57
N GLU A 89 2.42 6.69 11.43
CA GLU A 89 3.14 6.80 12.71
C GLU A 89 4.64 6.59 12.53
N VAL A 90 5.02 5.63 11.68
CA VAL A 90 6.43 5.34 11.38
C VAL A 90 7.12 6.52 10.71
N MET A 91 6.42 7.20 9.80
CA MET A 91 6.98 8.33 9.03
C MET A 91 7.09 9.65 9.82
N LYS A 92 6.56 9.70 11.05
CA LYS A 92 6.67 10.86 11.95
C LYS A 92 7.83 10.75 12.96
N ARG A 93 8.46 9.58 13.05
CA ARG A 93 9.58 9.31 13.94
C ARG A 93 10.90 9.58 13.24
#